data_AF-A0A6G6Y213-F1
#
_entry.id   AF-A0A6G6Y213-F1
#
_cell.length_a   1.000
_cell.length_b   1.000
_cell.length_c   1.000
_cell.angle_alpha   90.00
_cell.angle_beta   90.00
_cell.angle_gamma   90.00
#
_symmetry.space_group_name_H-M   'P 1'
#
loop_
_entity.id
_entity.type
_entity.pdbx_description
1 polymer ?
#
loop_
_entity_poly.entity_id
_entity_poly.type
_entity_poly.pdbx_seq_one_letter_code
_entity_poly.pdbx_strand_id
1 'polypeptide(L)'
;MTPAAERRLLQAALCVAVAVPLVTAGIGIVRGAAWLTPGEVPADLDSHFRYLSGIFLALGIAFASCIPGIERNGGRFRLLGAMVVAGGLARLVSALSIGLPSAGHAAGLVMELGVVPLLMLWQARVARRS
;
A
#
# COMPACT_ATOMS: atom_id res chain seq x y z
N MET A 1 -14.25 -20.69 -12.50
CA MET A 1 -12.86 -20.26 -12.76
C MET A 1 -11.92 -21.34 -12.23
N THR A 2 -10.90 -21.74 -12.98
CA THR A 2 -9.92 -22.75 -12.52
C THR A 2 -8.98 -22.16 -11.46
N PRO A 3 -8.39 -22.97 -10.56
CA PRO A 3 -7.45 -22.46 -9.55
C PRO A 3 -6.26 -21.69 -10.15
N ALA A 4 -5.75 -22.16 -11.29
CA ALA A 4 -4.66 -21.49 -12.01
C ALA A 4 -5.07 -20.10 -12.55
N ALA A 5 -6.29 -19.97 -13.06
CA ALA A 5 -6.82 -18.69 -13.53
C ALA A 5 -7.07 -17.72 -12.36
N GLU A 6 -7.62 -18.21 -11.24
CA GLU A 6 -7.85 -17.42 -10.02
C GLU A 6 -6.53 -16.86 -9.47
N ARG A 7 -5.47 -17.68 -9.43
CA ARG A 7 -4.13 -17.27 -9.04
C ARG A 7 -3.57 -16.18 -9.96
N ARG A 8 -3.64 -16.35 -11.28
CA ARG A 8 -3.13 -15.37 -12.25
C ARG A 8 -3.86 -14.03 -12.13
N LEU A 9 -5.16 -14.06 -11.87
CA LEU A 9 -5.94 -12.83 -11.67
C LEU A 9 -5.52 -12.10 -10.40
N LEU A 10 -5.29 -12.82 -9.30
CA LEU A 10 -4.76 -12.23 -8.07
C LEU A 10 -3.34 -11.64 -8.27
N GLN A 11 -2.47 -12.33 -9.03
CA GLN A 11 -1.15 -11.81 -9.38
C GLN A 11 -1.25 -10.49 -10.16
N ALA A 12 -2.13 -10.44 -11.17
CA ALA A 12 -2.37 -9.23 -11.96
C ALA A 12 -2.93 -8.08 -11.11
N ALA A 13 -3.90 -8.37 -10.24
CA ALA A 13 -4.46 -7.38 -9.32
C ALA A 13 -3.40 -6.83 -8.38
N LEU A 14 -2.51 -7.69 -7.86
CA LEU A 14 -1.41 -7.25 -7.01
C LEU A 14 -0.38 -6.44 -7.78
N CYS A 15 -0.02 -6.80 -9.03
CA CYS A 15 0.85 -6.00 -9.89
C CYS A 15 0.34 -4.55 -10.03
N VAL A 16 -0.97 -4.38 -10.24
CA VAL A 16 -1.59 -3.06 -10.33
C VAL A 16 -1.54 -2.35 -8.97
N ALA A 17 -1.90 -3.05 -7.89
CA ALA A 17 -1.94 -2.46 -6.56
C ALA A 17 -0.55 -1.97 -6.08
N VAL A 18 0.53 -2.72 -6.36
CA VAL A 18 1.89 -2.31 -5.95
C VAL A 18 2.44 -1.15 -6.78
N ALA A 19 1.87 -0.83 -7.95
CA ALA A 19 2.29 0.35 -8.70
C ALA A 19 2.08 1.64 -7.89
N VAL A 20 1.03 1.70 -7.07
CA VAL A 20 0.72 2.86 -6.23
C VAL A 20 1.85 3.18 -5.24
N PRO A 21 2.25 2.28 -4.32
CA PRO A 21 3.36 2.58 -3.41
C PRO A 21 4.67 2.81 -4.15
N LEU A 22 4.98 2.07 -5.21
CA LEU A 22 6.25 2.25 -5.94
C LEU A 22 6.37 3.64 -6.56
N VAL A 23 5.31 4.14 -7.20
CA VAL A 23 5.31 5.45 -7.83
C VAL A 23 5.22 6.56 -6.79
N THR A 24 4.24 6.50 -5.90
CA THR A 24 4.01 7.59 -4.92
C THR A 24 5.16 7.72 -3.92
N ALA A 25 5.73 6.62 -3.47
CA ALA A 25 6.92 6.65 -2.63
C ALA A 25 8.15 7.17 -3.38
N GLY A 26 8.35 6.77 -4.64
CA GLY A 26 9.44 7.31 -5.46
C GLY A 26 9.35 8.83 -5.62
N ILE A 27 8.15 9.34 -5.90
CA ILE A 27 7.88 10.78 -5.95
C ILE A 27 8.16 11.43 -4.59
N GLY A 28 7.69 10.83 -3.50
CA GLY A 28 7.88 11.37 -2.15
C GLY A 28 9.35 11.38 -1.70
N ILE A 29 10.14 10.38 -2.09
CA ILE A 29 11.58 10.34 -1.85
C ILE A 29 12.31 11.43 -2.62
N VAL A 30 11.94 11.69 -3.87
CA VAL A 30 12.62 12.69 -4.72
C VAL A 30 12.21 14.11 -4.33
N ARG A 31 10.90 14.36 -4.28
CA ARG A 31 10.31 15.70 -4.11
C ARG A 31 10.13 16.09 -2.65
N GLY A 32 10.15 15.16 -1.71
CA GLY A 32 9.89 15.42 -0.31
C GLY A 32 8.44 15.86 -0.04
N ALA A 33 8.19 16.45 1.13
CA ALA A 33 6.87 16.89 1.56
C ALA A 33 6.34 18.08 0.71
N ALA A 34 7.23 18.79 0.00
CA ALA A 34 6.86 19.83 -0.96
C ALA A 34 6.00 19.30 -2.13
N TRP A 35 5.92 17.97 -2.32
CA TRP A 35 4.97 17.38 -3.26
C TRP A 35 3.51 17.62 -2.86
N LEU A 36 3.22 17.65 -1.55
CA LEU A 36 1.85 17.73 -1.03
C LEU A 36 1.50 19.10 -0.47
N THR A 37 2.50 19.89 -0.10
CA THR A 37 2.33 21.22 0.47
C THR A 37 3.08 22.24 -0.37
N PRO A 38 2.40 23.28 -0.90
CA PRO A 38 3.07 24.39 -1.55
C PRO A 38 3.81 25.25 -0.51
N GLY A 39 4.96 25.82 -0.89
CA GLY A 39 5.72 26.73 -0.05
C GLY A 39 6.89 26.07 0.69
N GLU A 40 7.41 26.77 1.70
CA GLU A 40 8.55 26.32 2.49
C GLU A 40 8.12 25.20 3.45
N VAL A 41 8.89 24.12 3.47
CA VAL A 41 8.61 22.93 4.29
C VAL A 41 9.67 22.83 5.37
N PRO A 42 9.29 22.74 6.66
CA PRO A 42 10.24 22.53 7.75
C PRO A 42 11.09 21.27 7.54
N ALA A 43 12.39 21.36 7.81
CA ALA A 43 13.34 20.28 7.56
C ALA A 43 12.94 18.95 8.24
N ASP A 44 12.42 19.00 9.47
CA ASP A 44 11.98 17.81 10.21
C ASP A 44 10.78 17.13 9.54
N LEU A 45 9.85 17.92 9.00
CA LEU A 45 8.69 17.40 8.28
C LEU A 45 9.10 16.75 6.95
N ASP A 46 10.00 17.39 6.20
CA ASP A 46 10.51 16.84 4.94
C ASP A 46 11.30 15.54 5.17
N SER A 47 12.19 15.55 6.18
CA SER A 47 12.97 14.38 6.59
C SER A 47 12.06 13.21 6.96
N HIS A 48 11.06 13.43 7.82
CA HIS A 48 10.11 12.39 8.22
C HIS A 48 9.27 11.88 7.04
N PHE A 49 8.85 12.78 6.15
CA PHE A 49 8.10 12.41 4.95
C PHE A 49 8.90 11.53 3.98
N ARG A 50 10.18 11.86 3.75
CA ARG A 50 11.08 11.04 2.92
C ARG A 50 11.36 9.68 3.57
N TYR A 51 11.53 9.62 4.89
CA TYR A 51 11.67 8.37 5.64
C TYR A 51 10.45 7.46 5.48
N LEU A 52 9.24 7.99 5.68
CA LEU A 52 7.99 7.24 5.49
C LEU A 52 7.81 6.81 4.03
N SER A 53 8.19 7.65 3.08
CA SER A 53 8.20 7.30 1.66
C SER A 53 9.17 6.13 1.39
N GLY A 54 10.37 6.13 1.96
CA GLY A 54 11.32 5.02 1.89
C GLY A 54 10.73 3.70 2.41
N ILE A 55 10.08 3.73 3.57
CA ILE A 55 9.38 2.56 4.12
C ILE A 55 8.26 2.10 3.18
N PHE A 56 7.47 3.04 2.64
CA PHE A 56 6.37 2.71 1.76
C PHE A 56 6.84 2.10 0.42
N LEU A 57 7.98 2.57 -0.10
CA LEU A 57 8.65 1.95 -1.25
C LEU A 57 9.06 0.51 -0.93
N ALA A 58 9.74 0.30 0.20
CA ALA A 58 10.17 -1.03 0.64
C ALA A 58 8.98 -1.97 0.85
N LEU A 59 7.86 -1.47 1.38
CA LEU A 59 6.62 -2.20 1.52
C LEU A 59 6.05 -2.63 0.15
N GLY A 60 6.04 -1.73 -0.83
CA GLY A 60 5.64 -2.02 -2.21
C GLY A 60 6.51 -3.10 -2.86
N ILE A 61 7.83 -3.02 -2.69
CA ILE A 61 8.79 -4.04 -3.17
C ILE A 61 8.55 -5.38 -2.47
N ALA A 62 8.29 -5.37 -1.15
CA ALA A 62 8.01 -6.58 -0.40
C ALA A 62 6.73 -7.28 -0.88
N PHE A 63 5.66 -6.53 -1.18
CA PHE A 63 4.46 -7.07 -1.81
C PHE A 63 4.74 -7.60 -3.22
N ALA A 64 5.49 -6.85 -4.04
CA ALA A 64 5.85 -7.27 -5.39
C ALA A 64 6.62 -8.60 -5.40
N SER A 65 7.52 -8.79 -4.44
CA SER A 65 8.27 -10.05 -4.27
C SER A 65 7.38 -11.25 -3.93
N CYS A 66 6.16 -11.03 -3.44
CA CYS A 66 5.21 -12.10 -3.16
C CYS A 66 4.50 -12.62 -4.42
N ILE A 67 4.48 -11.84 -5.52
CA ILE A 67 3.69 -12.13 -6.73
C ILE A 67 4.00 -13.52 -7.33
N PRO A 68 5.27 -13.93 -7.55
CA PRO A 68 5.55 -15.18 -8.25
C PRO A 68 5.07 -16.45 -7.51
N GLY A 69 4.97 -16.39 -6.18
CA GLY A 69 4.55 -17.50 -5.31
C GLY A 69 3.43 -17.10 -4.36
N ILE A 70 2.46 -16.32 -4.86
CA ILE A 70 1.45 -15.64 -4.04
C ILE A 70 0.64 -16.60 -3.16
N GLU A 71 0.44 -17.85 -3.60
CA GLU A 71 -0.25 -18.90 -2.86
C GLU A 71 0.54 -19.39 -1.63
N ARG A 72 1.89 -19.36 -1.69
CA ARG A 72 2.78 -19.83 -0.60
C ARG A 72 3.12 -18.73 0.41
N ASN A 73 2.97 -17.46 0.02
CA ASN A 73 3.43 -16.32 0.81
C ASN A 73 2.41 -15.77 1.82
N GLY A 74 1.44 -16.58 2.28
CA GLY A 74 0.30 -16.09 3.06
C GLY A 74 0.66 -15.37 4.36
N GLY A 75 1.65 -15.86 5.12
CA GLY A 75 2.09 -15.20 6.36
C GLY A 75 2.65 -13.80 6.10
N ARG A 76 3.59 -13.69 5.15
CA ARG A 76 4.19 -12.42 4.74
C ARG A 76 3.15 -11.48 4.14
N PHE A 77 2.27 -11.98 3.28
CA PHE A 77 1.21 -11.17 2.65
C PHE A 77 0.28 -10.54 3.70
N ARG A 78 -0.11 -11.31 4.73
CA ARG A 78 -0.95 -10.79 5.81
C ARG A 78 -0.22 -9.80 6.71
N LEU A 79 1.06 -10.01 6.99
CA LEU A 79 1.87 -9.06 7.76
C LEU A 79 1.96 -7.72 7.02
N LEU A 80 2.34 -7.74 5.74
CA LEU A 80 2.41 -6.54 4.92
C LEU A 80 1.04 -5.85 4.82
N GLY A 81 -0.03 -6.62 4.64
CA GLY A 81 -1.39 -6.09 4.62
C GLY A 81 -1.81 -5.46 5.94
N ALA A 82 -1.45 -6.07 7.08
CA ALA A 82 -1.73 -5.50 8.39
C ALA A 82 -0.99 -4.18 8.62
N MET A 83 0.26 -4.04 8.14
CA MET A 83 0.99 -2.77 8.17
C MET A 83 0.26 -1.68 7.37
N VAL A 84 -0.27 -2.01 6.19
CA VAL A 84 -1.06 -1.08 5.38
C VAL A 84 -2.35 -0.69 6.08
N VAL A 85 -3.09 -1.65 6.65
CA VAL A 85 -4.33 -1.38 7.40
C VAL A 85 -4.06 -0.50 8.61
N ALA A 86 -2.99 -0.76 9.36
CA ALA A 86 -2.57 0.08 10.48
C ALA A 86 -2.28 1.52 10.03
N GLY A 87 -1.59 1.70 8.89
CA GLY A 87 -1.38 3.00 8.27
C GLY A 87 -2.69 3.68 7.86
N GLY A 88 -3.63 2.94 7.28
CA GLY A 88 -4.96 3.43 6.93
C GLY A 88 -5.78 3.86 8.14
N LEU A 89 -5.71 3.13 9.25
CA LEU A 89 -6.36 3.51 10.51
C LEU A 89 -5.75 4.81 11.06
N ALA A 90 -4.42 4.96 11.04
CA ALA A 90 -3.76 6.20 11.44
C ALA A 90 -4.17 7.37 10.53
N ARG A 91 -4.30 7.14 9.22
CA ARG A 91 -4.80 8.14 8.28
C ARG A 91 -6.28 8.48 8.51
N LEU A 92 -7.11 7.51 8.87
CA LEU A 92 -8.50 7.75 9.23
C LEU A 92 -8.61 8.62 10.49
N VAL A 93 -7.79 8.35 11.51
CA VAL A 93 -7.70 9.21 12.71
C VAL A 93 -7.37 10.65 12.31
N SER A 94 -6.38 10.84 11.44
CA SER A 94 -6.05 12.17 10.91
C SER A 94 -7.23 12.83 10.18
N ALA A 95 -7.93 12.07 9.31
CA ALA A 95 -9.09 12.57 8.59
C ALA A 95 -10.23 13.03 9.52
N LEU A 96 -10.42 12.33 10.64
CA LEU A 96 -11.41 12.67 11.66
C LEU A 96 -10.96 13.83 12.56
N SER A 97 -9.66 14.02 12.77
CA SER A 97 -9.13 15.05 13.66
C SER A 97 -8.91 16.41 13.00
N ILE A 98 -8.42 16.42 11.75
CA ILE A 98 -7.99 17.65 11.07
C ILE A 98 -8.64 17.82 9.68
N GLY A 99 -9.54 16.91 9.30
CA GLY A 99 -10.31 16.97 8.06
C GLY A 99 -9.80 16.05 6.95
N LEU A 100 -10.61 15.91 5.91
CA LEU A 100 -10.35 15.01 4.79
C LEU A 100 -9.05 15.39 4.04
N PRO A 101 -8.23 14.41 3.67
CA PRO A 101 -7.00 14.67 2.93
C PRO A 101 -7.30 14.92 1.44
N SER A 102 -6.26 15.21 0.64
CA SER A 102 -6.40 15.37 -0.81
C SER A 102 -7.03 14.13 -1.47
N ALA A 103 -7.64 14.30 -2.65
CA ALA A 103 -8.32 13.21 -3.36
C ALA A 103 -7.44 11.96 -3.54
N GLY A 104 -6.14 12.15 -3.80
CA GLY A 104 -5.18 11.04 -3.89
C GLY A 104 -5.02 10.26 -2.58
N HIS A 105 -4.98 10.95 -1.43
CA HIS A 105 -4.90 10.30 -0.12
C HIS A 105 -6.24 9.71 0.32
N ALA A 106 -7.36 10.29 -0.09
CA ALA A 106 -8.67 9.69 0.11
C ALA A 106 -8.81 8.36 -0.67
N ALA A 107 -8.33 8.32 -1.92
CA ALA A 107 -8.22 7.08 -2.68
C ALA A 107 -7.25 6.09 -2.01
N GLY A 108 -6.12 6.57 -1.47
CA GLY A 108 -5.19 5.79 -0.66
C GLY A 108 -5.88 5.16 0.57
N LEU A 109 -6.73 5.90 1.27
CA LEU A 109 -7.48 5.40 2.43
C LEU A 109 -8.44 4.26 2.05
N VAL A 110 -9.13 4.38 0.91
CA VAL A 110 -9.98 3.31 0.36
C VAL A 110 -9.15 2.08 -0.02
N MET A 111 -7.96 2.28 -0.60
CA MET A 111 -7.04 1.20 -0.89
C MET A 111 -6.59 0.49 0.39
N GLU A 112 -6.24 1.24 1.43
CA GLU A 112 -5.71 0.73 2.69
C GLU A 112 -6.75 -0.06 3.49
N LEU A 113 -7.97 0.46 3.62
CA LEU A 113 -9.02 -0.12 4.48
C LEU A 113 -10.05 -0.97 3.72
N GLY A 114 -10.07 -0.90 2.39
CA GLY A 114 -10.96 -1.69 1.54
C GLY A 114 -10.20 -2.71 0.70
N VAL A 115 -9.39 -2.22 -0.24
CA VAL A 115 -8.78 -3.08 -1.27
C VAL A 115 -7.77 -4.06 -0.69
N VAL A 116 -6.86 -3.62 0.18
CA VAL A 116 -5.84 -4.52 0.77
C VAL A 116 -6.46 -5.64 1.62
N PRO A 117 -7.42 -5.40 2.52
CA PRO A 117 -8.14 -6.47 3.20
C PRO A 117 -8.80 -7.48 2.25
N LEU A 118 -9.42 -6.99 1.17
CA LEU A 118 -10.02 -7.87 0.16
C LEU A 118 -8.97 -8.71 -0.57
N LEU A 119 -7.81 -8.13 -0.91
CA LEU A 119 -6.68 -8.87 -1.49
C LEU A 119 -6.14 -9.92 -0.52
N MET A 120 -6.08 -9.64 0.79
CA MET A 120 -5.66 -10.62 1.80
C MET A 120 -6.64 -11.80 1.89
N LEU A 121 -7.95 -11.53 1.89
CA LEU A 121 -8.98 -12.56 1.88
C LEU A 121 -8.92 -13.41 0.60
N TRP A 122 -8.69 -12.76 -0.54
CA TRP A 122 -8.54 -13.44 -1.82
C TRP A 122 -7.27 -14.30 -1.87
N GLN A 123 -6.14 -13.79 -1.39
CA GLN A 123 -4.90 -14.56 -1.25
C GLN A 123 -5.11 -15.81 -0.37
N ALA A 124 -5.80 -15.66 0.77
CA ALA A 124 -6.09 -16.78 1.66
C ALA A 124 -6.97 -17.85 0.98
N ARG A 125 -7.91 -17.43 0.13
CA ARG A 125 -8.73 -18.35 -0.67
C ARG A 125 -7.90 -19.08 -1.73
N VAL A 126 -7.03 -18.38 -2.45
CA VAL A 126 -6.13 -18.99 -3.46
C VAL A 126 -5.20 -20.00 -2.80
N ALA A 127 -4.63 -19.67 -1.64
CA ALA A 127 -3.74 -20.55 -0.88
C ALA A 127 -4.43 -21.86 -0.44
N ARG A 128 -5.74 -21.84 -0.14
CA ARG A 128 -6.50 -23.05 0.22
C ARG A 128 -6.89 -23.93 -0.97
N ARG A 129 -6.75 -23.43 -2.20
CA ARG A 129 -7.22 -24.06 -3.45
C ARG A 129 -6.09 -24.45 -4.39
N SER A 130 -4.85 -24.14 -4.01
CA SER A 130 -3.63 -24.42 -4.78
C SER A 130 -2.94 -25.65 -4.26
#